data_AF-A0A9J9B9B4-F1
#
_entry.id   AF-A0A9J9B9B4-F1
#
_cell.length_a   1.000
_cell.length_b   1.000
_cell.length_c   1.000
_cell.angle_alpha   90.00
_cell.angle_beta   90.00
_cell.angle_gamma   90.00
#
_symmetry.space_group_name_H-M   'P 1'
#
loop_
_entity.id
_entity.type
_entity.pdbx_description
1 polymer ?
#
loop_
_entity_poly.entity_id
_entity_poly.type
_entity_poly.pdbx_seq_one_letter_code
_entity_poly.pdbx_strand_id
1 'polypeptide(L)'
;MKVKTLVKHICIFATLLLCHSTNASIIKKNDFSLDTSTNIITGNGLNWTRWDTLAGVSINQALGLYAADGWRLASSDEIIGMYSHFLSGVNWSMAQGENSGVNDFISVDDYKDLITIFGVSFNEFGGMSNIIFGNDVDNDGAFRSAGAYYTDWDPAAGIYPDSRRLTVDFSSGYYSVQLVRAINVSEPKQICFFMLSLLLLLATKYRKAIR
;
A
#
# COMPACT_ATOMS: atom_id res chain seq x y z
N MET A 1 -48.18 14.34 -17.78
CA MET A 1 -47.44 13.16 -17.27
C MET A 1 -47.84 12.91 -15.82
N LYS A 2 -48.20 11.68 -15.42
CA LYS A 2 -48.63 11.41 -14.03
C LYS A 2 -47.45 11.66 -13.08
N VAL A 3 -47.67 12.36 -11.97
CA VAL A 3 -46.64 12.73 -10.96
C VAL A 3 -45.80 11.51 -10.53
N LYS A 4 -46.43 10.33 -10.43
CA LYS A 4 -45.77 9.05 -10.12
C LYS A 4 -44.70 8.65 -11.14
N THR A 5 -44.90 8.97 -12.41
CA THR A 5 -43.97 8.69 -13.50
C THR A 5 -42.78 9.65 -13.45
N LEU A 6 -43.02 10.94 -13.15
CA LEU A 6 -41.96 11.95 -13.02
C LEU A 6 -40.98 11.61 -11.88
N VAL A 7 -41.50 11.27 -10.69
CA VAL A 7 -40.68 10.89 -9.52
C VAL A 7 -39.81 9.67 -9.83
N LYS A 8 -40.34 8.67 -10.54
CA LYS A 8 -39.58 7.47 -10.92
C LYS A 8 -38.39 7.80 -11.84
N HIS A 9 -38.58 8.71 -12.79
CA HIS A 9 -37.50 9.12 -13.70
C HIS A 9 -36.45 9.97 -12.99
N ILE A 10 -36.86 10.84 -12.05
CA ILE A 10 -35.93 11.62 -11.21
C ILE A 10 -35.07 10.68 -10.34
N CYS A 11 -35.66 9.66 -9.71
CA CYS A 11 -34.89 8.68 -8.94
C CYS A 11 -33.89 7.90 -9.79
N ILE A 12 -34.28 7.48 -11.00
CA ILE A 12 -33.38 6.77 -11.94
C ILE A 12 -32.24 7.68 -12.40
N PHE A 13 -32.54 8.93 -12.71
CA PHE A 13 -31.55 9.93 -13.14
C PHE A 13 -30.58 10.30 -12.00
N ALA A 14 -31.08 10.42 -10.76
CA ALA A 14 -30.27 10.64 -9.58
C ALA A 14 -29.35 9.46 -9.24
N THR A 15 -29.81 8.21 -9.43
CA THR A 15 -28.94 7.03 -9.27
C THR A 15 -27.89 6.91 -10.38
N LEU A 16 -28.17 7.40 -11.59
CA LEU A 16 -27.21 7.43 -12.70
C LEU A 16 -26.11 8.49 -12.49
N LEU A 17 -26.45 9.65 -11.91
CA LEU A 17 -25.49 10.71 -11.60
C LEU A 17 -24.53 10.37 -10.46
N LEU A 18 -24.92 9.47 -9.54
CA LEU A 18 -24.06 8.98 -8.46
C LEU A 18 -23.05 7.91 -8.93
N CYS A 19 -23.18 7.41 -10.15
CA CYS A 19 -22.21 6.52 -10.79
C CYS A 19 -21.13 7.34 -11.49
N HIS A 20 -20.39 8.19 -10.77
CA HIS A 20 -19.15 8.72 -11.31
C HIS A 20 -18.11 7.59 -11.34
N SER A 21 -17.64 7.27 -12.53
CA SER A 21 -16.54 6.36 -12.78
C SER A 21 -15.26 6.97 -12.21
N THR A 22 -14.88 6.58 -11.00
CA THR A 22 -13.51 6.72 -10.53
C THR A 22 -12.66 5.85 -11.47
N ASN A 23 -11.83 6.47 -12.32
CA ASN A 23 -10.85 5.75 -13.12
C ASN A 23 -9.69 5.32 -12.20
N ALA A 24 -9.97 4.42 -11.26
CA ALA A 24 -8.93 3.75 -10.51
C ALA A 24 -8.26 2.75 -11.46
N SER A 25 -6.99 2.98 -11.81
CA SER A 25 -6.19 1.97 -12.46
C SER A 25 -5.50 1.12 -11.41
N ILE A 26 -5.57 -0.20 -11.57
CA ILE A 26 -4.80 -1.13 -10.76
C ILE A 26 -3.54 -1.46 -11.55
N ILE A 27 -2.39 -1.08 -11.02
CA ILE A 27 -1.09 -1.46 -11.58
C ILE A 27 -0.64 -2.74 -10.90
N LYS A 28 -0.30 -3.78 -11.66
CA LYS A 28 0.16 -5.07 -11.14
C LYS A 28 1.57 -5.38 -11.62
N LYS A 29 2.42 -5.80 -10.69
CA LYS A 29 3.75 -6.36 -10.95
C LYS A 29 4.01 -7.44 -9.92
N ASN A 30 4.45 -8.61 -10.38
CA ASN A 30 4.57 -9.80 -9.55
C ASN A 30 3.25 -10.06 -8.78
N ASP A 31 3.33 -10.38 -7.49
CA ASP A 31 2.17 -10.62 -6.61
C ASP A 31 1.68 -9.35 -5.90
N PHE A 32 2.05 -8.17 -6.40
CA PHE A 32 1.69 -6.89 -5.83
C PHE A 32 0.80 -6.08 -6.78
N SER A 33 -0.18 -5.39 -6.20
CA SER A 33 -1.09 -4.51 -6.92
C SER A 33 -1.19 -3.15 -6.24
N LEU A 34 -0.93 -2.09 -6.98
CA LEU A 34 -1.14 -0.72 -6.56
C LEU A 34 -2.51 -0.22 -7.01
N ASP A 35 -3.32 0.26 -6.07
CA ASP A 35 -4.50 1.05 -6.34
C ASP A 35 -4.11 2.55 -6.43
N THR A 36 -4.11 3.08 -7.65
CA THR A 36 -3.71 4.47 -7.91
C THR A 36 -4.68 5.51 -7.35
N SER A 37 -5.89 5.12 -6.93
CA SER A 37 -6.84 6.04 -6.29
C SER A 37 -6.57 6.24 -4.80
N THR A 38 -5.99 5.24 -4.14
CA THR A 38 -5.72 5.26 -2.70
C THR A 38 -4.24 5.33 -2.37
N ASN A 39 -3.36 5.10 -3.35
CA ASN A 39 -1.91 4.90 -3.17
C ASN A 39 -1.57 3.76 -2.20
N ILE A 40 -2.49 2.78 -2.07
CA ILE A 40 -2.28 1.58 -1.28
C ILE A 40 -1.83 0.47 -2.19
N ILE A 41 -0.74 -0.20 -1.80
CA ILE A 41 -0.25 -1.40 -2.45
C ILE A 41 -0.78 -2.59 -1.66
N THR A 42 -1.31 -3.60 -2.33
CA THR A 42 -1.70 -4.88 -1.73
C THR A 42 -0.80 -5.97 -2.29
N GLY A 43 -0.17 -6.75 -1.42
CA GLY A 43 0.72 -7.85 -1.81
C GLY A 43 1.36 -8.51 -0.60
N ASN A 44 1.83 -9.74 -0.76
CA ASN A 44 2.43 -10.53 0.33
C ASN A 44 1.57 -10.56 1.63
N GLY A 45 0.25 -10.66 1.48
CA GLY A 45 -0.70 -10.72 2.60
C GLY A 45 -0.98 -9.40 3.33
N LEU A 46 -0.40 -8.27 2.89
CA LEU A 46 -0.49 -6.99 3.59
C LEU A 46 -0.88 -5.85 2.64
N ASN A 47 -1.32 -4.75 3.24
CA ASN A 47 -1.36 -3.45 2.59
C ASN A 47 -0.11 -2.65 2.96
N TRP A 48 0.45 -1.94 2.00
CA TRP A 48 1.70 -1.18 2.10
C TRP A 48 1.49 0.26 1.67
N THR A 49 2.20 1.19 2.30
CA THR A 49 2.32 2.57 1.80
C THR A 49 3.32 2.63 0.65
N ARG A 50 3.08 3.53 -0.31
CA ARG A 50 4.10 3.89 -1.30
C ARG A 50 5.20 4.76 -0.68
N TRP A 51 6.42 4.65 -1.19
CA TRP A 51 7.60 5.34 -0.69
C TRP A 51 7.58 6.85 -0.99
N ASP A 52 7.02 7.26 -2.11
CA ASP A 52 6.87 8.67 -2.47
C ASP A 52 5.86 9.41 -1.56
N THR A 53 4.89 8.72 -0.98
CA THR A 53 3.84 9.34 -0.15
C THR A 53 4.31 9.77 1.24
N LEU A 54 5.36 9.14 1.77
CA LEU A 54 5.93 9.41 3.10
C LEU A 54 7.38 9.91 3.04
N ALA A 55 7.84 10.35 1.87
CA ALA A 55 9.16 10.94 1.74
C ALA A 55 9.29 12.19 2.63
N GLY A 56 10.37 12.29 3.41
CA GLY A 56 10.60 13.40 4.33
C GLY A 56 9.84 13.34 5.65
N VAL A 57 9.09 12.27 5.92
CA VAL A 57 8.32 12.08 7.16
C VAL A 57 9.11 11.20 8.13
N SER A 58 9.13 11.53 9.43
CA SER A 58 9.73 10.66 10.46
C SER A 58 8.82 9.49 10.84
N ILE A 59 9.36 8.47 11.51
CA ILE A 59 8.55 7.35 12.02
C ILE A 59 7.44 7.86 12.95
N ASN A 60 7.77 8.75 13.89
CA ASN A 60 6.79 9.32 14.82
C ASN A 60 5.68 10.08 14.11
N GLN A 61 6.01 10.88 13.09
CA GLN A 61 5.01 11.60 12.30
C GLN A 61 4.12 10.64 11.50
N ALA A 62 4.73 9.65 10.84
CA ALA A 62 4.00 8.66 10.05
C ALA A 62 3.05 7.84 10.93
N LEU A 63 3.51 7.33 12.07
CA LEU A 63 2.65 6.61 13.00
C LEU A 63 1.59 7.51 13.64
N GLY A 64 1.89 8.79 13.91
CA GLY A 64 0.89 9.75 14.38
C GLY A 64 -0.27 9.95 13.40
N LEU A 65 -0.01 9.84 12.10
CA LEU A 65 -1.03 9.98 11.04
C LEU A 65 -1.80 8.68 10.78
N TYR A 66 -1.11 7.54 10.81
CA TYR A 66 -1.65 6.29 10.25
C TYR A 66 -1.92 5.19 11.28
N ALA A 67 -1.36 5.25 12.49
CA ALA A 67 -1.49 4.15 13.46
C ALA A 67 -2.94 3.89 13.91
N ALA A 68 -3.77 4.94 13.98
CA ALA A 68 -5.19 4.81 14.29
C ALA A 68 -5.97 3.95 13.26
N ASP A 69 -5.49 3.91 12.02
CA ASP A 69 -6.05 3.11 10.92
C ASP A 69 -5.40 1.71 10.80
N GLY A 70 -4.67 1.29 11.84
CA GLY A 70 -4.03 -0.01 11.95
C GLY A 70 -2.68 -0.14 11.24
N TRP A 71 -2.10 0.96 10.78
CA TRP A 71 -0.76 0.95 10.21
C TRP A 71 0.32 0.85 11.27
N ARG A 72 1.38 0.12 10.96
CA ARG A 72 2.58 0.00 11.77
C ARG A 72 3.81 -0.03 10.89
N LEU A 73 4.98 0.12 11.50
CA LEU A 73 6.25 -0.05 10.82
C LEU A 73 6.36 -1.50 10.28
N ALA A 74 6.90 -1.64 9.07
CA ALA A 74 7.18 -2.94 8.50
C ALA A 74 8.33 -3.62 9.25
N SER A 75 8.18 -4.90 9.54
CA SER A 75 9.23 -5.73 10.15
C SER A 75 10.29 -6.17 9.13
N SER A 76 11.41 -6.68 9.63
CA SER A 76 12.47 -7.26 8.79
C SER A 76 11.95 -8.39 7.89
N ASP A 77 11.16 -9.31 8.44
CA ASP A 77 10.63 -10.44 7.67
C ASP A 77 9.69 -9.98 6.55
N GLU A 78 8.94 -8.90 6.77
CA GLU A 78 8.03 -8.34 5.77
C GLU A 78 8.80 -7.68 4.63
N ILE A 79 9.82 -6.86 4.93
CA ILE A 79 10.69 -6.28 3.90
C ILE A 79 11.43 -7.37 3.12
N ILE A 80 11.99 -8.37 3.81
CA ILE A 80 12.67 -9.51 3.18
C ILE A 80 11.71 -10.28 2.26
N GLY A 81 10.49 -10.56 2.73
CA GLY A 81 9.45 -11.19 1.93
C GLY A 81 9.15 -10.39 0.67
N MET A 82 8.90 -9.08 0.82
CA MET A 82 8.63 -8.19 -0.31
C MET A 82 9.80 -8.11 -1.29
N TYR A 83 11.04 -7.92 -0.81
CA TYR A 83 12.24 -7.92 -1.67
C TYR A 83 12.42 -9.27 -2.37
N SER A 84 12.09 -10.39 -1.75
CA SER A 84 12.21 -11.71 -2.39
C SER A 84 11.25 -11.90 -3.57
N HIS A 85 10.13 -11.18 -3.63
CA HIS A 85 9.20 -11.20 -4.77
C HIS A 85 9.68 -10.36 -5.96
N PHE A 86 10.40 -9.26 -5.70
CA PHE A 86 10.89 -8.36 -6.76
C PHE A 86 12.33 -8.65 -7.17
N LEU A 87 13.17 -9.05 -6.23
CA LEU A 87 14.62 -9.13 -6.34
C LEU A 87 15.09 -10.55 -6.00
N SER A 88 14.48 -11.53 -6.66
CA SER A 88 14.65 -12.96 -6.34
C SER A 88 16.08 -13.50 -6.55
N GLY A 89 16.92 -12.78 -7.28
CA GLY A 89 18.33 -13.12 -7.49
C GLY A 89 19.22 -12.93 -6.26
N VAL A 90 18.74 -12.26 -5.21
CA VAL A 90 19.52 -11.92 -4.02
C VAL A 90 19.05 -12.73 -2.81
N ASN A 91 19.99 -13.26 -2.03
CA ASN A 91 19.68 -13.99 -0.81
C ASN A 91 19.43 -13.05 0.37
N TRP A 92 18.20 -12.53 0.47
CA TRP A 92 17.79 -11.59 1.52
C TRP A 92 17.76 -12.17 2.94
N SER A 93 17.75 -13.50 3.09
CA SER A 93 17.74 -14.14 4.42
C SER A 93 18.95 -13.77 5.29
N MET A 94 20.06 -13.38 4.67
CA MET A 94 21.25 -12.92 5.39
C MET A 94 21.04 -11.59 6.12
N ALA A 95 19.98 -10.85 5.80
CA ALA A 95 19.64 -9.57 6.42
C ALA A 95 18.51 -9.70 7.46
N GLN A 96 18.19 -10.90 7.94
CA GLN A 96 17.08 -11.08 8.89
C GLN A 96 17.32 -10.36 10.23
N GLY A 97 18.55 -10.37 10.73
CA GLY A 97 18.92 -9.72 11.99
C GLY A 97 19.11 -8.21 11.84
N GLU A 98 18.80 -7.45 12.89
CA GLU A 98 18.87 -5.98 12.91
C GLU A 98 20.27 -5.42 12.65
N ASN A 99 21.29 -6.17 13.10
CA ASN A 99 22.71 -5.88 12.92
C ASN A 99 23.31 -6.46 11.63
N SER A 100 22.49 -7.02 10.75
CA SER A 100 22.92 -7.62 9.48
C SER A 100 22.43 -6.82 8.28
N GLY A 101 23.13 -6.93 7.17
CA GLY A 101 22.75 -6.28 5.92
C GLY A 101 23.23 -7.08 4.72
N VAL A 102 22.55 -6.87 3.61
CA VAL A 102 22.92 -7.44 2.31
C VAL A 102 22.67 -6.38 1.25
N ASN A 103 23.57 -6.28 0.28
CA ASN A 103 23.37 -5.50 -0.92
C ASN A 103 23.87 -6.30 -2.11
N ASP A 104 23.27 -6.06 -3.26
CA ASP A 104 23.71 -6.64 -4.52
C ASP A 104 23.27 -5.77 -5.69
N PHE A 105 23.89 -6.02 -6.84
CA PHE A 105 23.37 -5.52 -8.10
C PHE A 105 22.13 -6.33 -8.50
N ILE A 106 21.15 -5.64 -9.06
CA ILE A 106 19.88 -6.22 -9.49
C ILE A 106 19.66 -5.97 -10.97
N SER A 107 18.72 -6.69 -11.59
CA SER A 107 18.40 -6.43 -12.99
C SER A 107 17.65 -5.11 -13.14
N VAL A 108 17.79 -4.49 -14.32
CA VAL A 108 17.07 -3.25 -14.65
C VAL A 108 15.54 -3.45 -14.62
N ASP A 109 15.07 -4.62 -15.01
CA ASP A 109 13.64 -4.93 -15.02
C ASP A 109 13.11 -5.12 -13.59
N ASP A 110 13.85 -5.80 -12.72
CA ASP A 110 13.49 -5.95 -11.30
C ASP A 110 13.39 -4.58 -10.60
N TYR A 111 14.37 -3.70 -10.85
CA TYR A 111 14.34 -2.33 -10.32
C TYR A 111 13.10 -1.57 -10.80
N LYS A 112 12.82 -1.60 -12.12
CA LYS A 112 11.66 -0.93 -12.71
C LYS A 112 10.34 -1.45 -12.15
N ASP A 113 10.21 -2.76 -11.97
CA ASP A 113 9.00 -3.38 -11.44
C ASP A 113 8.78 -2.97 -9.98
N LEU A 114 9.84 -2.93 -9.18
CA LEU A 114 9.80 -2.47 -7.79
C LEU A 114 9.33 -1.01 -7.70
N ILE A 115 9.99 -0.08 -8.39
CA ILE A 115 9.66 1.35 -8.31
C ILE A 115 8.33 1.69 -8.98
N THR A 116 7.86 0.88 -9.93
CA THR A 116 6.53 1.05 -10.53
C THR A 116 5.43 0.88 -9.47
N ILE A 117 5.60 -0.08 -8.56
CA ILE A 117 4.64 -0.36 -7.49
C ILE A 117 4.87 0.55 -6.29
N PHE A 118 6.11 0.59 -5.77
CA PHE A 118 6.43 1.26 -4.51
C PHE A 118 6.79 2.74 -4.67
N GLY A 119 7.13 3.19 -5.87
CA GLY A 119 7.59 4.57 -6.11
C GLY A 119 9.07 4.76 -5.77
N VAL A 120 9.47 6.02 -5.64
CA VAL A 120 10.82 6.44 -5.22
C VAL A 120 10.68 7.49 -4.12
N SER A 121 11.52 7.45 -3.09
CA SER A 121 11.52 8.49 -2.05
C SER A 121 12.18 9.78 -2.54
N PHE A 122 13.07 9.68 -3.54
CA PHE A 122 13.80 10.81 -4.09
C PHE A 122 13.96 10.67 -5.60
N ASN A 123 13.54 11.68 -6.36
CA ASN A 123 13.44 11.63 -7.82
C ASN A 123 14.59 12.36 -8.55
N GLU A 124 15.80 12.31 -8.00
CA GLU A 124 17.02 12.73 -8.70
C GLU A 124 17.90 11.51 -9.01
N PHE A 125 18.85 11.67 -9.95
CA PHE A 125 19.85 10.64 -10.31
C PHE A 125 19.26 9.28 -10.72
N GLY A 126 18.15 9.27 -11.47
CA GLY A 126 17.50 8.02 -11.92
C GLY A 126 16.57 7.36 -10.89
N GLY A 127 16.34 8.04 -9.76
CA GLY A 127 15.46 7.60 -8.70
C GLY A 127 16.23 6.86 -7.60
N MET A 128 16.02 7.31 -6.37
CA MET A 128 16.48 6.64 -5.16
C MET A 128 15.26 6.30 -4.31
N SER A 129 15.23 5.07 -3.85
CA SER A 129 14.29 4.61 -2.85
C SER A 129 15.06 4.29 -1.59
N ASN A 130 14.86 5.06 -0.53
CA ASN A 130 15.34 4.70 0.80
C ASN A 130 14.15 4.70 1.74
N ILE A 131 13.98 3.60 2.47
CA ILE A 131 12.95 3.44 3.48
C ILE A 131 13.57 3.14 4.83
N ILE A 132 12.95 3.66 5.88
CA ILE A 132 13.19 3.29 7.26
C ILE A 132 12.12 2.28 7.66
N PHE A 133 12.55 1.20 8.31
CA PHE A 133 11.68 0.10 8.72
C PHE A 133 12.29 -0.62 9.94
N GLY A 134 11.59 -1.63 10.44
CA GLY A 134 12.07 -2.52 11.49
C GLY A 134 11.43 -2.25 12.84
N ASN A 135 11.91 -2.95 13.86
CA ASN A 135 11.61 -2.65 15.26
C ASN A 135 12.95 -2.44 15.95
N ASP A 136 12.97 -1.54 16.94
CA ASP A 136 14.10 -1.34 17.84
C ASP A 136 14.09 -2.48 18.89
N VAL A 137 14.77 -3.60 18.60
CA VAL A 137 14.67 -4.82 19.44
C VAL A 137 15.55 -4.71 20.68
N ASP A 138 16.68 -4.00 20.60
CA ASP A 138 17.61 -3.79 21.70
C ASP A 138 17.38 -2.45 22.46
N ASN A 139 16.40 -1.67 22.02
CA ASN A 139 15.97 -0.41 22.64
C ASN A 139 17.09 0.64 22.68
N ASP A 140 17.90 0.70 21.62
CA ASP A 140 18.96 1.69 21.45
C ASP A 140 18.51 2.95 20.67
N GLY A 141 17.27 2.95 20.18
CA GLY A 141 16.63 4.03 19.44
C GLY A 141 17.04 4.09 17.97
N ALA A 142 17.78 3.12 17.45
CA ALA A 142 18.16 3.01 16.06
C ALA A 142 17.17 2.15 15.27
N PHE A 143 17.11 2.44 13.97
CA PHE A 143 16.29 1.71 13.03
C PHE A 143 17.09 1.37 11.77
N ARG A 144 16.56 0.38 11.06
CA ARG A 144 17.14 -0.14 9.82
C ARG A 144 16.71 0.70 8.64
N SER A 145 17.42 0.51 7.54
CA SER A 145 16.98 1.04 6.26
C SER A 145 17.11 0.02 5.14
N ALA A 146 16.27 0.14 4.13
CA ALA A 146 16.40 -0.58 2.89
C ALA A 146 16.33 0.41 1.73
N GLY A 147 16.93 0.06 0.62
CA GLY A 147 16.82 0.90 -0.56
C GLY A 147 17.04 0.17 -1.87
N ALA A 148 16.70 0.88 -2.94
CA ALA A 148 16.96 0.51 -4.31
C ALA A 148 17.27 1.79 -5.10
N TYR A 149 18.33 1.76 -5.90
CA TYR A 149 18.83 2.95 -6.58
C TYR A 149 19.53 2.59 -7.88
N TYR A 150 19.54 3.54 -8.81
CA TYR A 150 20.28 3.42 -10.05
C TYR A 150 21.71 3.95 -9.83
N THR A 151 22.75 3.14 -10.07
CA THR A 151 24.13 3.65 -10.18
C THR A 151 24.41 4.12 -11.60
N ASP A 152 25.60 4.66 -11.86
CA ASP A 152 25.99 5.10 -13.21
C ASP A 152 25.96 3.97 -14.26
N TRP A 153 25.94 2.69 -13.84
CA TRP A 153 26.02 1.53 -14.73
C TRP A 153 24.85 0.55 -14.53
N ASP A 154 24.59 0.14 -13.29
CA ASP A 154 23.59 -0.89 -12.95
C ASP A 154 22.78 -0.51 -11.71
N PRO A 155 21.51 -0.93 -11.60
CA PRO A 155 20.75 -0.73 -10.37
C PRO A 155 21.24 -1.67 -9.27
N ALA A 156 21.16 -1.18 -8.03
CA ALA A 156 21.50 -1.94 -6.84
C ALA A 156 20.37 -1.80 -5.82
N ALA A 157 20.25 -2.81 -4.96
CA ALA A 157 19.35 -2.77 -3.82
C ALA A 157 20.01 -3.36 -2.59
N GLY A 158 19.55 -2.92 -1.42
CA GLY A 158 20.10 -3.39 -0.17
C GLY A 158 19.16 -3.26 1.00
N ILE A 159 19.39 -4.11 1.99
CA ILE A 159 18.89 -3.98 3.36
C ILE A 159 20.12 -3.71 4.22
N TYR A 160 20.08 -2.64 5.00
CA TYR A 160 21.19 -2.16 5.81
C TYR A 160 20.91 -2.42 7.30
N PRO A 161 21.97 -2.63 8.10
CA PRO A 161 21.83 -2.80 9.53
C PRO A 161 21.34 -1.50 10.19
N ASP A 162 21.03 -1.59 11.48
CA ASP A 162 20.68 -0.44 12.29
C ASP A 162 21.72 0.66 12.22
N SER A 163 21.21 1.89 12.25
CA SER A 163 22.02 3.08 12.25
C SER A 163 21.54 4.03 13.32
N ARG A 164 22.44 4.41 14.23
CA ARG A 164 22.19 5.45 15.26
C ARG A 164 21.75 6.80 14.69
N ARG A 165 21.91 7.01 13.39
CA ARG A 165 21.41 8.20 12.69
C ARG A 165 19.90 8.14 12.45
N LEU A 166 19.37 6.94 12.22
CA LEU A 166 17.98 6.69 11.89
C LEU A 166 17.19 6.46 13.17
N THR A 167 16.82 7.55 13.84
CA THR A 167 15.98 7.50 15.03
C THR A 167 14.51 7.65 14.65
N VAL A 168 13.61 7.45 15.61
CA VAL A 168 12.15 7.62 15.42
C VAL A 168 11.75 9.02 14.93
N ASP A 169 12.57 10.04 15.23
CA ASP A 169 12.35 11.44 14.85
C ASP A 169 13.18 11.87 13.63
N PHE A 170 14.03 10.99 13.10
CA PHE A 170 14.81 11.29 11.89
C PHE A 170 13.86 11.54 10.70
N SER A 171 14.07 12.66 10.00
CA SER A 171 13.34 12.99 8.79
C SER A 171 14.30 13.54 7.73
N SER A 172 14.10 13.13 6.49
CA SER A 172 14.93 13.56 5.37
C SER A 172 14.20 13.31 4.07
N GLY A 173 14.24 14.27 3.13
CA GLY A 173 13.60 14.12 1.81
C GLY A 173 14.17 12.95 0.99
N TYR A 174 15.30 12.38 1.38
CA TYR A 174 15.88 11.18 0.75
C TYR A 174 15.27 9.88 1.26
N TYR A 175 14.61 9.91 2.43
CA TYR A 175 14.08 8.74 3.12
C TYR A 175 12.56 8.82 3.22
N SER A 176 11.94 7.64 3.21
CA SER A 176 10.54 7.43 3.51
C SER A 176 10.41 6.42 4.66
N VAL A 177 9.20 6.20 5.16
CA VAL A 177 8.92 5.22 6.21
C VAL A 177 8.05 4.12 5.61
N GLN A 178 8.46 2.86 5.74
CA GLN A 178 7.62 1.77 5.25
C GLN A 178 6.60 1.36 6.31
N LEU A 179 5.34 1.69 6.06
CA LEU A 179 4.24 1.20 6.86
C LEU A 179 3.52 0.04 6.19
N VAL A 180 3.00 -0.87 7.02
CA VAL A 180 2.13 -1.97 6.63
C VAL A 180 0.91 -2.05 7.53
N ARG A 181 -0.16 -2.64 7.00
CA ARG A 181 -1.33 -3.04 7.80
C ARG A 181 -1.96 -4.31 7.25
N ALA A 182 -2.77 -4.94 8.10
CA ALA A 182 -3.59 -6.07 7.66
C ALA A 182 -4.56 -5.66 6.55
N ILE A 183 -4.86 -6.61 5.66
CA ILE A 183 -5.88 -6.43 4.63
C ILE A 183 -7.25 -6.54 5.29
N ASN A 184 -7.89 -5.40 5.55
CA ASN A 184 -9.28 -5.38 5.97
C ASN A 184 -10.18 -5.60 4.75
N VAL A 185 -10.58 -6.85 4.55
CA VAL A 185 -11.62 -7.18 3.57
C VAL A 185 -12.94 -6.66 4.13
N SER A 186 -13.41 -5.52 3.60
CA SER A 186 -14.75 -5.05 3.91
C SER A 186 -15.76 -6.15 3.55
N GLU A 187 -16.69 -6.46 4.45
CA GLU A 187 -17.75 -7.43 4.16
C GLU A 187 -18.41 -7.11 2.81
N PRO A 188 -18.70 -8.11 1.97
CA PRO A 188 -19.22 -7.85 0.64
C PRO A 188 -20.53 -7.06 0.72
N LYS A 189 -20.52 -5.79 0.28
CA LYS A 189 -21.73 -4.97 0.16
C LYS A 189 -22.81 -5.60 -0.72
N GLN A 190 -22.43 -6.62 -1.51
CA GLN A 190 -23.33 -7.49 -2.27
C GLN A 190 -24.34 -8.22 -1.39
N ILE A 191 -24.00 -8.56 -0.13
CA ILE A 191 -24.94 -9.15 0.83
C ILE A 191 -26.04 -8.13 1.17
N CYS A 192 -25.68 -6.86 1.36
CA CYS A 192 -26.67 -5.79 1.60
C CYS A 192 -27.59 -5.60 0.39
N PHE A 193 -27.06 -5.64 -0.84
CA PHE A 193 -27.87 -5.60 -2.05
C PHE A 193 -28.76 -6.84 -2.22
N PHE A 194 -28.26 -8.03 -1.89
CA PHE A 194 -29.05 -9.25 -1.89
C PHE A 194 -30.20 -9.18 -0.88
N MET A 195 -29.93 -8.77 0.35
CA MET A 195 -30.93 -8.57 1.41
C MET A 195 -31.98 -7.52 1.02
N LEU A 196 -31.54 -6.39 0.44
CA LEU A 196 -32.44 -5.35 -0.04
C LEU A 196 -33.34 -5.87 -1.19
N SER A 197 -32.77 -6.66 -2.11
CA SER A 197 -33.53 -7.28 -3.20
C SER A 197 -34.58 -8.27 -2.70
N LEU A 198 -34.23 -9.06 -1.66
CA LEU A 198 -35.14 -10.01 -1.03
C LEU A 198 -36.30 -9.29 -0.33
N LEU A 199 -36.02 -8.20 0.39
CA LEU A 199 -37.02 -7.36 1.05
C LEU A 199 -37.97 -6.69 0.04
N LEU A 200 -37.46 -6.22 -1.10
CA LEU A 200 -38.27 -5.66 -2.19
C LEU A 200 -39.17 -6.72 -2.85
N LEU A 201 -38.67 -7.95 -3.03
CA LEU A 201 -39.45 -9.10 -3.51
C LEU A 201 -40.57 -9.48 -2.54
N LEU A 202 -40.29 -9.49 -1.23
CA LEU A 202 -41.29 -9.77 -0.19
C LEU A 202 -42.37 -8.66 -0.15
N ALA A 203 -41.99 -7.39 -0.22
CA ALA A 203 -42.92 -6.26 -0.21
C ALA A 203 -43.86 -6.23 -1.42
N THR A 204 -43.38 -6.67 -2.59
CA THR A 204 -44.21 -6.77 -3.80
C THR A 204 -45.19 -7.95 -3.76
N LYS A 205 -44.82 -9.05 -3.10
CA LYS A 205 -45.70 -10.22 -2.90
C LYS A 205 -46.87 -9.90 -1.95
N TYR A 206 -46.63 -9.17 -0.86
CA TYR A 206 -47.68 -8.76 0.09
C TYR A 206 -48.71 -7.80 -0.52
N ARG A 207 -48.33 -6.94 -1.47
CA ARG A 207 -49.28 -6.05 -2.16
C ARG A 207 -50.26 -6.77 -3.09
N LYS A 208 -49.93 -7.97 -3.57
CA LYS A 208 -50.84 -8.77 -4.42
C LYS A 208 -51.91 -9.51 -3.62
N ALA A 209 -51.73 -9.70 -2.32
CA ALA A 209 -52.66 -10.45 -1.47
C ALA A 209 -53.79 -9.61 -0.85
N ILE A 210 -53.77 -8.29 -1.02
CA ILE A 210 -54.74 -7.32 -0.43
C ILE A 210 -55.65 -6.70 -1.52
N ARG A 211 -55.75 -7.34 -2.69
CA ARG A 211 -56.71 -6.99 -3.75
C ARG A 211 -57.51 -8.22 -4.11
#